data_AF-A0A9N8ZG18-F1
#
_entry.id   AF-A0A9N8ZG18-F1
#
_cell.length_a   1.000
_cell.length_b   1.000
_cell.length_c   1.000
_cell.angle_alpha   90.00
_cell.angle_beta   90.00
_cell.angle_gamma   90.00
#
_symmetry.space_group_name_H-M   'P 1'
#
loop_
_entity.id
_entity.type
_entity.pdbx_description
1 polymer ?
#
loop_
_entity_poly.entity_id
_entity_poly.type
_entity_poly.pdbx_seq_one_letter_code
_entity_poly.pdbx_strand_id
1 'polypeptide(L)'
;MYIETRWTTIHKCISSIMQLKACLEDVQENYSEIIKPAILTILRSQGCFSNVQYLSEVLLPIKNVILLVKTNCSTLADCYINLMKIVAAIQNLPTDEYKRFHNYCIKKFNSWFDEFNDLAYQLAYFLHLAYKDVKLKFSTFSLIASYARKL
;
A
#
# COMPACT_ATOMS: atom_id res chain seq x y z
N MET A 1 -5.87 -18.89 2.37
CA MET A 1 -6.72 -18.53 3.53
C MET A 1 -5.96 -17.79 4.65
N TYR A 2 -4.80 -18.28 5.14
CA TYR A 2 -4.07 -17.66 6.27
C TYR A 2 -3.48 -16.25 5.99
N ILE A 3 -2.88 -16.04 4.81
CA ILE A 3 -2.28 -14.74 4.45
C ILE A 3 -3.36 -13.64 4.36
N GLU A 4 -4.54 -13.99 3.88
CA GLU A 4 -5.70 -13.11 3.75
C GLU A 4 -6.24 -12.61 5.10
N THR A 5 -6.49 -13.54 6.02
CA THR A 5 -6.98 -13.18 7.36
C THR A 5 -5.97 -12.28 8.05
N ARG A 6 -4.67 -12.49 7.82
CA ARG A 6 -3.62 -11.65 8.40
C ARG A 6 -3.65 -10.21 7.87
N TRP A 7 -3.62 -9.99 6.55
CA TRP A 7 -3.56 -8.63 5.99
C TRP A 7 -4.84 -7.83 6.20
N THR A 8 -6.01 -8.49 6.09
CA THR A 8 -7.29 -7.84 6.34
C THR A 8 -7.46 -7.50 7.83
N THR A 9 -7.00 -8.36 8.73
CA THR A 9 -7.03 -8.12 10.18
C THR A 9 -6.08 -6.99 10.58
N ILE A 10 -4.85 -6.98 10.06
CA ILE A 10 -3.88 -5.90 10.34
C ILE A 10 -4.45 -4.55 9.89
N HIS A 11 -4.97 -4.47 8.67
CA HIS A 11 -5.60 -3.25 8.18
C HIS A 11 -6.79 -2.83 9.06
N LYS A 12 -7.68 -3.76 9.43
CA LYS A 12 -8.82 -3.46 10.29
C LYS A 12 -8.36 -2.93 11.65
N CYS A 13 -7.37 -3.56 12.26
CA CYS A 13 -6.80 -3.12 13.53
C CYS A 13 -6.28 -1.68 13.46
N ILE A 14 -5.47 -1.38 12.44
CA ILE A 14 -4.92 -0.04 12.20
C ILE A 14 -6.02 0.98 11.94
N SER A 15 -7.03 0.63 11.12
CA SER A 15 -8.17 1.49 10.86
C SER A 15 -8.96 1.79 12.14
N SER A 16 -9.17 0.80 13.00
CA SER A 16 -9.84 0.99 14.29
C SER A 16 -9.05 1.92 15.22
N ILE A 17 -7.72 1.79 15.28
CA ILE A 17 -6.88 2.70 16.06
C ILE A 17 -7.03 4.14 15.55
N MET A 18 -7.01 4.35 14.23
CA MET A 18 -7.16 5.69 13.65
C MET A 18 -8.55 6.28 13.89
N GLN A 19 -9.61 5.46 13.79
CA GLN A 19 -10.98 5.91 14.08
C GLN A 19 -11.17 6.28 15.56
N LEU A 20 -10.47 5.59 16.45
CA LEU A 20 -10.50 5.83 17.89
C LEU A 20 -9.47 6.87 18.35
N LYS A 21 -8.75 7.53 17.44
CA LYS A 21 -7.68 8.48 17.79
C LYS A 21 -8.11 9.49 18.86
N ALA A 22 -9.22 10.19 18.63
CA ALA A 22 -9.71 11.21 19.57
C ALA A 22 -10.06 10.60 20.95
N CYS A 23 -10.65 9.41 20.98
CA CYS A 23 -10.93 8.71 22.22
C CYS A 23 -9.65 8.26 22.93
N LEU A 24 -8.63 7.84 22.20
CA LEU A 24 -7.34 7.43 22.75
C LEU A 24 -6.54 8.62 23.30
N GLU A 25 -6.65 9.78 22.65
CA GLU A 25 -6.10 11.06 23.12
C GLU A 25 -6.81 11.50 24.42
N ASP A 26 -8.14 11.46 24.46
CA ASP A 26 -8.93 11.75 25.66
C ASP A 26 -8.60 10.81 26.83
N VAL A 27 -8.49 9.50 26.55
CA VAL A 27 -8.11 8.49 27.53
C VAL A 27 -6.70 8.71 28.08
N GLN A 28 -5.77 9.17 27.25
CA GLN A 28 -4.42 9.55 27.68
C GLN A 28 -4.42 10.79 28.60
N GLU A 29 -5.30 11.76 28.35
CA GLU A 29 -5.37 13.01 29.13
C GLU A 29 -6.12 12.83 30.44
N ASN A 30 -7.29 12.21 30.39
CA ASN A 30 -8.24 12.17 31.52
C ASN A 30 -8.17 10.88 32.34
N TYR A 31 -7.62 9.79 31.77
CA TYR A 31 -7.68 8.46 32.38
C TYR A 31 -6.31 7.78 32.44
N SER A 32 -5.22 8.54 32.49
CA SER A 32 -3.86 7.95 32.48
C SER A 32 -3.58 7.01 33.67
N GLU A 33 -4.22 7.21 34.82
CA GLU A 33 -3.97 6.42 36.03
C GLU A 33 -4.41 4.94 35.90
N ILE A 34 -5.39 4.66 35.05
CA ILE A 34 -5.93 3.30 34.85
C ILE A 34 -5.27 2.54 33.69
N ILE A 35 -4.45 3.23 32.88
CA ILE A 35 -3.79 2.64 31.72
C ILE A 35 -2.42 2.10 32.11
N LYS A 36 -2.05 0.95 31.55
CA LYS A 36 -0.71 0.39 31.74
C LYS A 36 0.36 1.39 31.28
N PRO A 37 1.41 1.64 32.09
CA PRO A 37 2.45 2.62 31.75
C PRO A 37 3.08 2.43 30.37
N ALA A 38 3.30 1.17 29.95
CA ALA A 38 3.84 0.87 28.62
C ALA A 38 2.95 1.36 27.47
N ILE A 39 1.63 1.29 27.62
CA ILE A 39 0.66 1.74 26.61
C ILE A 39 0.65 3.27 26.56
N LEU A 40 0.68 3.93 27.72
CA LEU A 40 0.80 5.39 27.79
C LEU A 40 2.06 5.91 27.12
N THR A 41 3.20 5.25 27.33
CA THR A 41 4.46 5.62 26.66
C THR A 41 4.33 5.56 25.14
N ILE A 42 3.60 4.55 24.62
CA ILE A 42 3.34 4.43 23.18
C ILE A 42 2.42 5.56 22.70
N LEU A 43 1.29 5.80 23.37
CA LEU A 43 0.33 6.85 22.96
C LEU A 43 0.95 8.25 23.02
N ARG A 44 1.77 8.52 24.04
CA ARG A 44 2.49 9.78 24.22
C ARG A 44 3.68 9.95 23.29
N SER A 45 4.12 8.89 22.61
CA SER A 45 5.25 9.00 21.69
C SER A 45 4.89 9.96 20.55
N GLN A 46 5.78 10.93 20.29
CA GLN A 46 5.60 11.86 19.19
C GLN A 46 5.48 11.04 17.89
N GLY A 47 4.38 11.27 17.16
CA GLY A 47 4.11 10.58 15.91
C GLY A 47 3.47 9.20 16.05
N CYS A 48 3.02 8.75 17.22
CA CYS A 48 2.29 7.47 17.36
C CYS A 48 1.19 7.31 16.30
N PHE A 49 0.25 8.26 16.27
CA PHE A 49 -0.85 8.25 15.30
C PHE A 49 -0.39 8.51 13.87
N SER A 50 0.62 9.37 13.67
CA SER A 50 1.21 9.59 12.34
C SER A 50 1.80 8.30 11.76
N ASN A 51 2.52 7.53 12.59
CA ASN A 51 3.08 6.22 12.21
C ASN A 51 1.97 5.25 11.79
N VAL A 52 0.89 5.19 12.58
CA VAL A 52 -0.27 4.33 12.29
C VAL A 52 -0.99 4.79 11.02
N GLN A 53 -1.09 6.09 10.78
CA GLN A 53 -1.67 6.66 9.57
C GLN A 53 -0.88 6.28 8.32
N TYR A 54 0.44 6.52 8.30
CA TYR A 54 1.27 6.17 7.15
C TYR A 54 1.29 4.67 6.86
N LEU A 55 1.26 3.86 7.93
CA LEU A 55 1.11 2.42 7.78
C LEU A 55 -0.26 2.06 7.16
N SER A 56 -1.33 2.73 7.58
CA SER A 56 -2.67 2.55 6.98
C SER A 56 -2.69 2.88 5.49
N GLU A 57 -2.06 3.97 5.10
CA GLU A 57 -2.00 4.44 3.70
C GLU A 57 -1.31 3.44 2.78
N VAL A 58 -0.24 2.78 3.25
CA VAL A 58 0.45 1.71 2.48
C VAL A 58 -0.34 0.40 2.47
N LEU A 59 -0.97 0.04 3.59
CA LEU A 59 -1.67 -1.24 3.72
C LEU A 59 -3.00 -1.29 2.97
N LEU A 60 -3.68 -0.15 2.82
CA LEU A 60 -4.96 -0.06 2.12
C LEU A 60 -4.89 -0.60 0.68
N PRO A 61 -3.99 -0.12 -0.20
CA PRO A 61 -3.91 -0.65 -1.56
C PRO A 61 -3.48 -2.13 -1.57
N ILE A 62 -2.62 -2.58 -0.65
CA ILE A 62 -2.24 -4.00 -0.52
C ILE A 62 -3.45 -4.88 -0.20
N LYS A 63 -4.27 -4.46 0.78
CA LYS A 63 -5.52 -5.15 1.12
C LYS A 63 -6.45 -5.22 -0.11
N ASN A 64 -6.59 -4.12 -0.84
CA ASN A 64 -7.47 -4.05 -2.01
C ASN A 64 -7.03 -5.00 -3.12
N VAL A 65 -5.71 -5.11 -3.41
CA VAL A 65 -5.18 -6.13 -4.34
C VAL A 65 -5.56 -7.54 -3.89
N ILE A 66 -5.34 -7.86 -2.62
CA ILE A 66 -5.61 -9.20 -2.05
C ILE A 66 -7.08 -9.56 -2.10
N LEU A 67 -7.98 -8.58 -1.93
CA LEU A 67 -9.43 -8.81 -2.06
C LEU A 67 -9.81 -8.98 -3.52
N LEU A 68 -9.33 -8.10 -4.41
CA LEU A 68 -9.61 -8.13 -5.83
C LEU A 68 -9.22 -9.47 -6.46
N VAL A 69 -7.99 -9.94 -6.25
CA VAL A 69 -7.49 -11.22 -6.79
C VAL A 69 -8.35 -12.41 -6.37
N LYS A 70 -9.07 -12.32 -5.23
CA LYS A 70 -9.96 -13.39 -4.78
C LYS A 70 -11.37 -13.36 -5.35
N THR A 71 -11.79 -12.23 -5.91
CA THR A 71 -13.14 -12.13 -6.47
C THR A 71 -13.31 -12.95 -7.76
N ASN A 72 -12.25 -13.61 -8.26
CA ASN A 72 -12.20 -14.36 -9.53
C ASN A 72 -12.62 -13.58 -10.80
N CYS A 73 -13.09 -12.34 -10.65
CA CYS A 73 -13.47 -11.42 -11.71
C CYS A 73 -12.35 -10.42 -12.07
N SER A 74 -11.17 -10.55 -11.46
CA SER A 74 -10.06 -9.62 -11.67
C SER A 74 -9.26 -10.00 -12.92
N THR A 75 -9.09 -9.05 -13.83
CA THR A 75 -8.16 -9.21 -14.96
C THR A 75 -6.72 -8.98 -14.52
N LEU A 76 -5.77 -9.40 -15.36
CA LEU A 76 -4.34 -9.10 -15.19
C LEU A 76 -4.09 -7.58 -15.08
N ALA A 77 -4.83 -6.81 -15.87
CA ALA A 77 -4.76 -5.36 -15.88
C ALA A 77 -5.27 -4.75 -14.56
N ASP A 78 -6.36 -5.28 -13.98
CA ASP A 78 -6.84 -4.84 -12.68
C ASP A 78 -5.79 -5.08 -11.58
N CYS A 79 -5.09 -6.21 -11.64
CA CYS A 79 -4.01 -6.51 -10.70
C CYS A 79 -2.87 -5.50 -10.84
N TYR A 80 -2.45 -5.19 -12.07
CA TYR A 80 -1.38 -4.24 -12.36
C TYR A 80 -1.74 -2.79 -11.96
N ILE A 81 -2.98 -2.37 -12.17
CA ILE A 81 -3.48 -1.06 -11.69
C ILE A 81 -3.34 -0.94 -10.18
N ASN A 82 -3.66 -1.99 -9.44
CA ASN A 82 -3.55 -1.93 -7.99
C ASN A 82 -2.08 -2.03 -7.52
N LEU A 83 -1.17 -2.65 -8.27
CA LEU A 83 0.28 -2.50 -8.04
C LEU A 83 0.71 -1.04 -8.16
N MET A 84 0.23 -0.33 -9.20
CA MET A 84 0.53 1.10 -9.37
C MET A 84 -0.02 1.95 -8.23
N LYS A 85 -1.20 1.60 -7.68
CA LYS A 85 -1.73 2.26 -6.48
C LYS A 85 -0.85 2.05 -5.24
N ILE A 86 -0.22 0.88 -5.09
CA ILE A 86 0.74 0.64 -4.00
C ILE A 86 1.95 1.57 -4.17
N VAL A 87 2.52 1.68 -5.38
CA VAL A 87 3.66 2.56 -5.64
C VAL A 87 3.30 4.02 -5.33
N ALA A 88 2.15 4.48 -5.80
CA ALA A 88 1.68 5.83 -5.53
C ALA A 88 1.53 6.10 -4.02
N ALA A 89 0.98 5.14 -3.26
CA ALA A 89 0.88 5.27 -1.81
C ALA A 89 2.26 5.33 -1.14
N ILE A 90 3.23 4.55 -1.59
CA ILE A 90 4.61 4.61 -1.09
C ILE A 90 5.24 5.98 -1.42
N GLN A 91 5.09 6.47 -2.65
CA GLN A 91 5.64 7.75 -3.09
C GLN A 91 5.07 8.96 -2.36
N ASN A 92 3.83 8.85 -1.87
CA ASN A 92 3.18 9.89 -1.07
C ASN A 92 3.65 9.92 0.40
N LEU A 93 4.46 8.95 0.84
CA LEU A 93 5.01 8.97 2.19
C LEU A 93 6.01 10.11 2.37
N PRO A 94 6.12 10.70 3.58
CA PRO A 94 7.10 11.74 3.84
C PRO A 94 8.53 11.21 3.67
N THR A 95 9.33 11.90 2.85
CA THR A 95 10.70 11.47 2.53
C THR A 95 11.71 11.81 3.61
N ASP A 96 11.41 12.76 4.50
CA ASP A 96 12.34 13.26 5.51
C ASP A 96 12.15 12.57 6.86
N GLU A 97 11.00 12.77 7.51
CA GLU A 97 10.69 12.20 8.84
C GLU A 97 10.61 10.65 8.80
N TYR A 98 10.18 10.09 7.67
CA TYR A 98 9.95 8.65 7.50
C TYR A 98 10.89 7.99 6.49
N LYS A 99 12.04 8.60 6.21
CA LYS A 99 12.99 8.14 5.19
C LYS A 99 13.34 6.67 5.26
N ARG A 100 13.57 6.13 6.47
CA ARG A 100 13.90 4.70 6.66
C ARG A 100 12.74 3.79 6.26
N PHE A 101 11.52 4.14 6.68
CA PHE A 101 10.32 3.39 6.34
C PHE A 101 10.01 3.49 4.85
N HIS A 102 10.06 4.70 4.29
CA HIS A 102 9.89 4.94 2.86
C HIS A 102 10.88 4.11 2.02
N ASN A 103 12.18 4.15 2.35
CA ASN A 103 13.20 3.35 1.66
C ASN A 103 12.98 1.83 1.82
N TYR A 104 12.53 1.40 3.00
CA TYR A 104 12.16 0.00 3.23
C TYR A 104 11.00 -0.43 2.32
N CYS A 105 9.95 0.38 2.24
CA CYS A 105 8.80 0.15 1.36
C CYS A 105 9.22 0.09 -0.11
N ILE A 106 10.03 1.04 -0.58
CA ILE A 106 10.57 1.01 -1.96
C ILE A 106 11.36 -0.27 -2.21
N LYS A 107 12.28 -0.64 -1.31
CA LYS A 107 13.12 -1.84 -1.49
C LYS A 107 12.28 -3.11 -1.54
N LYS A 108 11.28 -3.24 -0.65
CA LYS A 108 10.37 -4.39 -0.64
C LYS A 108 9.46 -4.42 -1.85
N PHE A 109 8.93 -3.27 -2.25
CA PHE A 109 8.11 -3.17 -3.45
C PHE A 109 8.90 -3.56 -4.69
N ASN A 110 10.09 -2.99 -4.91
CA ASN A 110 10.89 -3.29 -6.09
C ASN A 110 11.24 -4.78 -6.19
N SER A 111 11.69 -5.38 -5.08
CA SER A 111 12.00 -6.82 -5.04
C SER A 111 10.79 -7.69 -5.37
N TRP A 112 9.58 -7.27 -5.00
CA TRP A 112 8.35 -7.98 -5.33
C TRP A 112 7.91 -7.70 -6.78
N PHE A 113 8.06 -6.45 -7.24
CA PHE A 113 7.70 -6.02 -8.58
C PHE A 113 8.55 -6.66 -9.67
N ASP A 114 9.79 -7.03 -9.38
CA ASP A 114 10.65 -7.77 -10.31
C ASP A 114 10.00 -9.10 -10.76
N GLU A 115 9.16 -9.73 -9.93
CA GLU A 115 8.39 -10.94 -10.30
C GLU A 115 7.28 -10.64 -11.32
N PHE A 116 6.83 -9.39 -11.43
CA PHE A 116 5.76 -8.93 -12.32
C PHE A 116 6.28 -8.07 -13.48
N ASN A 117 7.60 -7.93 -13.60
CA ASN A 117 8.24 -7.14 -14.64
C ASN A 117 8.31 -7.91 -15.97
N ASP A 118 7.16 -8.36 -16.45
CA ASP A 118 6.99 -9.09 -17.71
C ASP A 118 6.15 -8.30 -18.72
N LEU A 119 6.48 -8.45 -20.00
CA LEU A 119 5.90 -7.67 -21.09
C LEU A 119 4.40 -7.92 -21.27
N ALA A 120 3.89 -9.11 -20.93
CA ALA A 120 2.47 -9.42 -21.00
C ALA A 120 1.66 -8.62 -19.95
N TYR A 121 2.20 -8.45 -18.75
CA TYR A 121 1.57 -7.65 -17.70
C TYR A 121 1.55 -6.16 -18.07
N GLN A 122 2.67 -5.67 -18.60
CA GLN A 122 2.78 -4.29 -19.08
C GLN A 122 1.84 -4.02 -20.27
N LEU A 123 1.71 -4.96 -21.19
CA LEU A 123 0.78 -4.89 -22.31
C LEU A 123 -0.68 -4.90 -21.85
N ALA A 124 -1.04 -5.79 -20.92
CA ALA A 124 -2.40 -5.86 -20.37
C ALA A 124 -2.81 -4.55 -19.69
N TYR A 125 -1.89 -3.93 -18.94
CA TYR A 125 -2.10 -2.60 -18.38
C TYR A 125 -2.29 -1.53 -19.46
N PHE A 126 -1.48 -1.56 -20.52
CA PHE A 126 -1.56 -0.61 -21.63
C PHE A 126 -2.91 -0.66 -22.36
N LEU A 127 -3.48 -1.85 -22.49
CA LEU A 127 -4.78 -2.07 -23.14
C LEU A 127 -5.97 -1.74 -22.24
N HIS A 128 -5.74 -1.41 -20.96
CA HIS A 128 -6.81 -1.15 -20.01
C HIS A 128 -7.37 0.26 -20.16
N LEU A 129 -8.71 0.39 -20.20
CA LEU A 129 -9.42 1.67 -20.40
C LEU A 129 -9.10 2.75 -19.35
N ALA A 130 -8.65 2.34 -18.16
CA ALA A 130 -8.22 3.25 -17.10
C ALA A 130 -6.80 3.83 -17.30
N TYR A 131 -6.04 3.36 -18.30
CA TYR A 131 -4.76 3.95 -18.66
C TYR A 131 -4.99 5.31 -19.33
N LYS A 132 -4.78 6.39 -18.58
CA LYS A 132 -4.82 7.77 -19.07
C LYS A 132 -3.39 8.31 -19.14
N ASP A 133 -2.76 8.22 -20.31
CA ASP A 133 -1.54 8.95 -20.71
C ASP A 133 -0.45 9.13 -19.62
N VAL A 134 -0.14 8.07 -18.88
CA VAL A 134 1.02 8.10 -17.99
C VAL A 134 2.27 8.02 -18.87
N LYS A 135 3.05 9.10 -18.92
CA LYS A 135 4.29 9.22 -19.73
C LYS A 135 5.27 8.07 -19.42
N LEU A 136 5.17 6.98 -20.17
CA LEU A 136 6.15 5.91 -20.17
C LEU A 136 7.41 6.38 -20.88
N LYS A 137 8.57 5.90 -20.45
CA LYS A 137 9.80 6.07 -21.22
C LYS A 137 9.60 5.40 -22.59
N PHE A 138 9.88 6.12 -23.67
CA PHE A 138 9.66 5.69 -25.06
C PHE A 138 10.26 4.29 -25.35
N SER A 139 11.40 3.95 -24.76
CA SER A 139 12.04 2.63 -24.87
C SER A 139 11.16 1.47 -24.41
N THR A 140 10.39 1.66 -23.34
CA THR A 140 9.49 0.64 -22.79
C THR A 140 8.30 0.41 -23.71
N PHE A 141 7.77 1.49 -24.30
CA PHE A 141 6.66 1.40 -25.27
C PHE A 141 7.05 0.62 -26.53
N SER A 142 8.24 0.88 -27.10
CA SER A 142 8.72 0.15 -28.28
C SER A 142 8.87 -1.35 -28.02
N LEU A 143 9.35 -1.74 -26.84
CA LEU A 143 9.46 -3.14 -26.42
C LEU A 143 8.09 -3.81 -26.31
N ILE A 144 7.13 -3.18 -25.61
CA ILE A 144 5.76 -3.68 -25.46
C ILE A 144 5.07 -3.83 -26.82
N ALA A 145 5.19 -2.82 -27.70
CA ALA A 145 4.61 -2.87 -29.05
C ALA A 145 5.23 -3.98 -29.91
N SER A 146 6.54 -4.23 -29.78
CA SER A 146 7.21 -5.32 -30.48
C SER A 146 6.78 -6.71 -29.99
N TYR A 147 6.46 -6.82 -28.70
CA TYR A 147 5.94 -8.04 -28.09
C TYR A 147 4.50 -8.30 -28.55
N ALA A 148 3.63 -7.29 -28.53
CA ALA A 148 2.25 -7.39 -29.00
C ALA A 148 2.15 -7.85 -30.46
N ARG A 149 3.10 -7.45 -31.32
CA ARG A 149 3.14 -7.87 -32.73
C ARG A 149 3.46 -9.36 -32.92
N LYS A 150 4.04 -10.01 -31.91
CA LYS A 150 4.49 -11.41 -31.96
C LYS A 150 3.47 -12.38 -31.35
N LEU A 151 2.42 -11.88 -30.71
CA LEU A 151 1.26 -12.65 -30.23
C LEU A 151 0.31 -12.95 -31.39
#